data_AF-A0A448YFC8-F1
#
_entry.id   AF-A0A448YFC8-F1
#
_cell.length_a   1.000
_cell.length_b   1.000
_cell.length_c   1.000
_cell.angle_alpha   90.00
_cell.angle_beta   90.00
_cell.angle_gamma   90.00
#
_symmetry.space_group_name_H-M   'P 1'
#
loop_
_entity.id
_entity.type
_entity.pdbx_description
1 polymer ?
#
loop_
_entity_poly.entity_id
_entity_poly.type
_entity_poly.pdbx_seq_one_letter_code
_entity_poly.pdbx_strand_id
1 'polypeptide(L)'
;MVKLDTDFVSRYGSKLPLISHTCSRLVGLISCLKESIDHMNTDYKPFADYTTRIIDLLKGEIDEKNQKDYSDDPVYDLYDLLLTGSLSDATRTWLTDYLGDRGIKRWVKLGRQHFEGSRKTMFYDMIPALQHLLVHLSSLQGLSKWEETTDLLGLDSNKINTSIETASTFLKACYKTMMTLNEEQKNFESVMEWLDAIVQEVMTDEKPTIQIKTQNIIQFLLSIFNKSGARQKNGDLQVLFDSLSSDLVGIFQRIKDKMKSQMSSESVAVLAEDTEGMLYWEAKLYGEFGILAVSSREKIELVKFDIDSLKSNKTILQGVGNPQSLLASLMEDGSNIIVLASYEREARLALLRLGEESTNSILEGNAAMVKSITLPEEEGTVATYITNNSKRQTCCLLDSTRKRYIVLEY
;
A
#
# COMPACT_ATOMS: atom_id res chain seq x y z
N MET A 1 14.27 -28.98 -0.58
CA MET A 1 13.88 -27.94 0.41
C MET A 1 14.49 -26.63 -0.06
N VAL A 2 13.73 -25.53 -0.11
CA VAL A 2 14.27 -24.21 -0.50
C VAL A 2 14.72 -23.49 0.77
N LYS A 3 16.03 -23.30 0.95
CA LYS A 3 16.59 -22.45 2.00
C LYS A 3 16.77 -21.06 1.39
N LEU A 4 16.00 -20.09 1.87
CA LEU A 4 16.15 -18.69 1.49
C LEU A 4 17.38 -18.13 2.21
N ASP A 5 18.30 -17.54 1.44
CA ASP A 5 19.43 -16.83 2.03
C ASP A 5 18.94 -15.52 2.65
N THR A 6 18.96 -15.45 3.99
CA THR A 6 18.62 -14.25 4.75
C THR A 6 19.86 -13.42 5.09
N ASP A 7 21.02 -13.71 4.49
CA ASP A 7 22.25 -12.96 4.76
C ASP A 7 22.12 -11.47 4.39
N PHE A 8 21.18 -11.12 3.51
CA PHE A 8 20.81 -9.72 3.30
C PHE A 8 20.35 -9.04 4.62
N VAL A 9 19.56 -9.71 5.48
CA VAL A 9 19.09 -9.14 6.76
C VAL A 9 20.26 -8.88 7.69
N SER A 10 21.26 -9.76 7.71
CA SER A 10 22.48 -9.59 8.49
C SER A 10 23.30 -8.39 7.98
N ARG A 11 23.43 -8.23 6.65
CA ARG A 11 24.17 -7.15 5.99
C ARG A 11 23.52 -5.78 6.18
N TYR A 12 22.20 -5.70 6.12
CA TYR A 12 21.49 -4.43 6.33
C TYR A 12 21.31 -4.07 7.81
N GLY A 13 21.30 -5.05 8.71
CA GLY A 13 21.22 -4.85 10.15
C GLY A 13 20.09 -3.92 10.59
N SER A 14 20.40 -2.95 11.47
CA SER A 14 19.44 -1.96 11.99
C SER A 14 18.98 -0.90 10.98
N LYS A 15 19.60 -0.84 9.78
CA LYS A 15 19.34 0.21 8.78
C LYS A 15 18.07 -0.08 7.95
N LEU A 16 17.74 -1.36 7.75
CA LEU A 16 16.56 -1.77 6.97
C LEU A 16 15.23 -1.43 7.66
N PRO A 17 15.04 -1.69 8.97
CA PRO A 17 13.85 -1.23 9.68
C PRO A 17 13.69 0.28 9.67
N LEU A 18 14.80 1.03 9.81
CA LEU A 18 14.80 2.50 9.79
C LEU A 18 14.30 3.05 8.45
N ILE A 19 14.78 2.49 7.34
CA ILE A 19 14.39 2.91 6.00
C ILE A 19 12.97 2.49 5.68
N SER A 20 12.58 1.27 6.04
CA SER A 20 11.21 0.80 5.89
C SER A 20 10.23 1.74 6.60
N HIS A 21 10.50 2.07 7.87
CA HIS A 21 9.69 3.01 8.64
C HIS A 21 9.63 4.40 8.00
N THR A 22 10.77 4.91 7.51
CA THR A 22 10.84 6.24 6.86
C THR A 22 10.04 6.25 5.57
N CYS A 23 10.15 5.21 4.73
CA CYS A 23 9.36 5.05 3.52
C CYS A 23 7.86 4.96 3.82
N SER A 24 7.46 4.16 4.82
CA SER A 24 6.05 4.07 5.24
C SER A 24 5.49 5.41 5.71
N ARG A 25 6.27 6.19 6.47
CA ARG A 25 5.86 7.54 6.89
C ARG A 25 5.72 8.49 5.71
N LEU A 26 6.66 8.46 4.77
CA LEU A 26 6.59 9.29 3.57
C LEU A 26 5.36 8.96 2.73
N VAL A 27 5.05 7.68 2.53
CA VAL A 27 3.83 7.25 1.82
C VAL A 27 2.58 7.80 2.51
N GLY A 28 2.49 7.65 3.84
CA GLY A 28 1.35 8.19 4.61
C GLY A 28 1.20 9.71 4.49
N LEU A 29 2.32 10.45 4.48
CA LEU A 29 2.30 11.90 4.30
C LEU A 29 1.86 12.31 2.89
N ILE A 30 2.30 11.61 1.85
CA ILE A 30 1.83 11.86 0.46
C ILE A 30 0.33 11.59 0.37
N SER A 31 -0.16 10.48 0.94
CA SER A 31 -1.59 10.17 0.93
C SER A 31 -2.41 11.26 1.62
N CYS A 32 -1.96 11.74 2.78
CA CYS A 32 -2.60 12.85 3.49
C CYS A 32 -2.61 14.15 2.66
N LEU A 33 -1.51 14.45 1.95
CA LEU A 33 -1.46 15.60 1.03
C LEU A 33 -2.47 15.46 -0.11
N LYS A 34 -2.61 14.26 -0.69
CA LYS A 34 -3.60 14.02 -1.75
C LYS A 34 -5.02 14.23 -1.25
N GLU A 35 -5.36 13.63 -0.12
CA GLU A 35 -6.66 13.78 0.53
C GLU A 35 -6.98 15.25 0.82
N SER A 36 -5.98 16.02 1.27
CA SER A 36 -6.12 17.45 1.56
C SER A 36 -6.42 18.28 0.30
N ILE A 37 -5.74 18.00 -0.81
CA ILE A 37 -5.99 18.67 -2.11
C ILE A 37 -7.39 18.33 -2.62
N ASP A 38 -7.79 17.06 -2.54
CA ASP A 38 -9.11 16.60 -2.99
C ASP A 38 -10.23 17.18 -2.12
N HIS A 39 -10.01 17.28 -0.81
CA HIS A 39 -10.92 17.94 0.12
C HIS A 39 -11.10 19.42 -0.23
N MET A 40 -10.01 20.15 -0.45
CA MET A 40 -10.07 21.56 -0.89
C MET A 40 -10.83 21.76 -2.20
N ASN A 41 -10.62 20.88 -3.18
CA ASN A 41 -11.34 20.93 -4.45
C ASN A 41 -12.85 20.69 -4.28
N THR A 42 -13.20 19.79 -3.37
CA THR A 42 -14.59 19.47 -3.04
C THR A 42 -15.27 20.64 -2.33
N ASP A 43 -14.58 21.29 -1.40
CA ASP A 43 -15.10 22.43 -0.64
C ASP A 43 -15.26 23.70 -1.50
N TYR A 44 -14.41 23.88 -2.52
CA TYR A 44 -14.51 25.00 -3.46
C TYR A 44 -15.73 24.89 -4.39
N LYS A 45 -16.09 23.67 -4.80
CA LYS A 45 -17.08 23.44 -5.87
C LYS A 45 -18.45 24.08 -5.61
N PRO A 46 -19.09 23.96 -4.43
CA PRO A 46 -20.38 24.60 -4.16
C PRO A 46 -20.35 26.13 -4.31
N PHE A 47 -19.27 26.78 -3.89
CA PHE A 47 -19.09 28.22 -4.02
C PHE A 47 -18.90 28.62 -5.49
N ALA A 48 -18.07 27.88 -6.22
CA ALA A 48 -17.80 28.12 -7.64
C ALA A 48 -19.05 27.93 -8.52
N ASP A 49 -19.79 26.86 -8.29
CA ASP A 49 -21.01 26.53 -9.02
C ASP A 49 -22.11 27.57 -8.76
N TYR A 50 -22.25 28.02 -7.51
CA TYR A 50 -23.22 29.07 -7.16
C TYR A 50 -22.83 30.42 -7.76
N THR A 51 -21.56 30.80 -7.66
CA THR A 51 -21.03 32.05 -8.26
C THR A 51 -21.26 32.06 -9.77
N THR A 52 -20.91 30.95 -10.44
CA THR A 52 -21.11 30.81 -11.90
C THR A 52 -22.58 30.93 -12.25
N ARG A 53 -23.46 30.20 -11.55
CA ARG A 53 -24.91 30.26 -11.78
C ARG A 53 -25.47 31.67 -11.61
N ILE A 54 -25.09 32.39 -10.56
CA ILE A 54 -25.62 33.74 -10.29
C ILE A 54 -25.20 34.73 -11.37
N ILE A 55 -23.96 34.64 -11.85
CA ILE A 55 -23.45 35.49 -12.94
C ILE A 55 -24.08 35.11 -14.29
N ASP A 56 -24.29 33.82 -14.55
CA ASP A 56 -24.92 33.36 -15.78
C ASP A 56 -26.41 33.80 -15.85
N LEU A 57 -27.09 33.93 -14.71
CA LEU A 57 -28.44 34.51 -14.64
C LEU A 57 -28.45 35.99 -15.01
N LEU A 58 -27.46 36.78 -14.55
CA LEU A 58 -27.33 38.18 -14.97
C LEU A 58 -27.09 38.27 -16.48
N LYS A 59 -26.22 37.41 -17.01
CA LYS A 59 -25.96 37.33 -18.45
C LYS A 59 -27.25 37.04 -19.24
N GLY A 60 -28.06 36.10 -18.79
CA GLY A 60 -29.35 35.79 -19.43
C GLY A 60 -30.29 37.00 -19.49
N GLU A 61 -30.41 37.75 -18.38
CA GLU A 61 -31.24 38.97 -18.35
C GLU A 61 -30.73 40.07 -19.28
N ILE A 62 -29.40 40.23 -19.38
CA ILE A 62 -28.77 41.18 -20.31
C ILE A 62 -29.06 40.77 -21.75
N ASP A 63 -28.86 39.49 -22.10
CA ASP A 63 -29.07 38.95 -23.44
C ASP A 63 -30.55 39.07 -23.87
N GLU A 64 -31.51 38.91 -22.95
CA GLU A 64 -32.95 39.03 -23.24
C GLU A 64 -33.39 40.48 -23.47
N LYS A 65 -32.82 41.45 -22.75
CA LYS A 65 -33.23 42.86 -22.82
C LYS A 65 -32.45 43.68 -23.85
N ASN A 66 -31.23 43.28 -24.21
CA ASN A 66 -30.40 43.95 -25.22
C ASN A 66 -30.55 43.29 -26.62
N GLN A 67 -31.57 43.71 -27.39
CA GLN A 67 -31.79 43.23 -28.77
C GLN A 67 -30.77 43.74 -29.82
N LYS A 68 -29.76 44.57 -29.48
CA LYS A 68 -28.78 45.10 -30.44
C LYS A 68 -27.36 45.35 -29.87
N ASP A 69 -26.42 44.53 -30.33
CA ASP A 69 -25.10 44.89 -30.87
C ASP A 69 -23.98 45.48 -29.98
N TYR A 70 -23.97 45.25 -28.66
CA TYR A 70 -22.74 45.37 -27.86
C TYR A 70 -22.51 44.13 -27.02
N SER A 71 -21.28 43.63 -27.01
CA SER A 71 -20.88 42.46 -26.24
C SER A 71 -20.83 42.80 -24.76
N ASP A 72 -21.98 42.74 -24.08
CA ASP A 72 -22.06 43.12 -22.67
C ASP A 72 -21.85 41.89 -21.80
N ASP A 73 -20.58 41.70 -21.41
CA ASP A 73 -20.25 40.77 -20.34
C ASP A 73 -20.94 41.22 -19.03
N PRO A 74 -21.59 40.33 -18.26
CA PRO A 74 -22.23 40.68 -16.98
C PRO A 74 -21.27 41.39 -16.02
N VAL A 75 -19.97 41.16 -16.13
CA VAL A 75 -18.97 41.84 -15.32
C VAL A 75 -18.82 43.32 -15.70
N TYR A 76 -18.92 43.69 -16.99
CA TYR A 76 -18.87 45.10 -17.42
C TYR A 76 -20.11 45.88 -16.97
N ASP A 77 -21.29 45.25 -16.97
CA ASP A 77 -22.52 45.86 -16.44
C ASP A 77 -22.39 46.14 -14.94
N LEU A 78 -21.82 45.20 -14.16
CA LEU A 78 -21.51 45.42 -12.75
C LEU A 78 -20.42 46.48 -12.53
N TYR A 79 -19.46 46.61 -13.46
CA TYR A 79 -18.48 47.70 -13.43
C TYR A 79 -19.13 49.06 -13.67
N ASP A 80 -20.02 49.18 -14.64
CA ASP A 80 -20.72 50.42 -14.92
C ASP A 80 -21.60 50.81 -13.73
N LEU A 81 -22.35 49.86 -13.16
CA LEU A 81 -23.11 50.06 -11.93
C LEU A 81 -22.24 50.58 -10.78
N LEU A 82 -21.03 50.03 -10.60
CA LEU A 82 -20.11 50.46 -9.55
C LEU A 82 -19.61 51.90 -9.75
N LEU A 83 -19.39 52.33 -11.00
CA LEU A 83 -18.81 53.63 -11.32
C LEU A 83 -19.85 54.74 -11.46
N THR A 84 -21.00 54.43 -12.07
CA THR A 84 -22.05 55.41 -12.40
C THR A 84 -23.19 55.40 -11.40
N GLY A 85 -23.37 54.29 -10.66
CA GLY A 85 -24.55 54.06 -9.83
C GLY A 85 -25.83 53.85 -10.64
N SER A 86 -25.74 53.75 -11.97
CA SER A 86 -26.88 53.54 -12.84
C SER A 86 -27.24 52.05 -12.86
N LEU A 87 -28.48 51.74 -12.51
CA LEU A 87 -29.03 50.38 -12.57
C LEU A 87 -29.68 50.17 -13.94
N SER A 88 -29.16 49.23 -14.73
CA SER A 88 -29.86 48.78 -15.92
C SER A 88 -31.11 47.98 -15.54
N ASP A 89 -32.10 47.90 -16.44
CA ASP A 89 -33.31 47.12 -16.18
C ASP A 89 -32.99 45.63 -16.00
N ALA A 90 -31.94 45.13 -16.67
CA ALA A 90 -31.46 43.75 -16.50
C ALA A 90 -30.85 43.54 -15.10
N THR A 91 -29.95 44.42 -14.67
CA THR A 91 -29.33 44.33 -13.33
C THR A 91 -30.37 44.47 -12.22
N ARG A 92 -31.38 45.34 -12.41
CA ARG A 92 -32.48 45.52 -11.45
C ARG A 92 -33.26 44.23 -11.25
N THR A 93 -33.73 43.61 -12.34
CA THR A 93 -34.43 42.31 -12.28
C THR A 93 -33.53 41.25 -11.66
N TRP A 94 -32.24 41.23 -12.00
CA TRP A 94 -31.31 40.27 -11.41
C TRP A 94 -31.12 40.44 -9.90
N LEU A 95 -30.98 41.68 -9.43
CA LEU A 95 -30.84 42.00 -8.01
C LEU A 95 -32.09 41.63 -7.21
N THR A 96 -33.29 41.83 -7.75
CA THR A 96 -34.55 41.57 -7.02
C THR A 96 -34.98 40.11 -7.10
N ASP A 97 -34.92 39.50 -8.28
CA ASP A 97 -35.62 38.23 -8.56
C ASP A 97 -34.72 37.01 -8.35
N TYR A 98 -33.40 37.14 -8.59
CA TYR A 98 -32.44 36.04 -8.45
C TYR A 98 -31.52 36.17 -7.25
N LEU A 99 -30.98 37.37 -7.01
CA LEU A 99 -30.06 37.61 -5.91
C LEU A 99 -30.85 37.83 -4.61
N GLY A 100 -31.43 39.02 -4.42
CA GLY A 100 -32.16 39.42 -3.21
C GLY A 100 -31.38 39.18 -1.90
N ASP A 101 -32.03 39.42 -0.77
CA ASP A 101 -31.42 39.20 0.56
C ASP A 101 -31.04 37.72 0.79
N ARG A 102 -31.86 36.79 0.31
CA ARG A 102 -31.62 35.34 0.48
C ARG A 102 -30.43 34.84 -0.34
N GLY A 103 -30.26 35.31 -1.58
CA GLY A 103 -29.16 34.91 -2.44
C GLY A 103 -27.83 35.47 -1.95
N ILE A 104 -27.80 36.73 -1.51
CA ILE A 104 -26.59 37.32 -0.87
C ILE A 104 -26.18 36.52 0.35
N LYS A 105 -27.10 36.27 1.29
CA LYS A 105 -26.82 35.47 2.50
C LYS A 105 -26.31 34.08 2.17
N ARG A 106 -26.87 33.43 1.14
CA ARG A 106 -26.40 32.13 0.64
C ARG A 106 -24.99 32.24 0.05
N TRP A 107 -24.71 33.26 -0.76
CA TRP A 107 -23.40 33.46 -1.36
C TRP A 107 -22.33 33.67 -0.29
N VAL A 108 -22.60 34.55 0.67
CA VAL A 108 -21.71 34.81 1.82
C VAL A 108 -21.44 33.54 2.61
N LYS A 109 -22.48 32.74 2.89
CA LYS A 109 -22.32 31.46 3.60
C LYS A 109 -21.40 30.49 2.86
N LEU A 110 -21.61 30.31 1.55
CA LEU A 110 -20.78 29.42 0.73
C LEU A 110 -19.34 29.94 0.61
N GLY A 111 -19.16 31.25 0.42
CA GLY A 111 -17.84 31.88 0.38
C GLY A 111 -17.08 31.69 1.69
N ARG A 112 -17.72 31.98 2.83
CA ARG A 112 -17.10 31.75 4.16
C ARG A 112 -16.68 30.30 4.36
N GLN A 113 -17.55 29.35 4.01
CA GLN A 113 -17.21 27.92 4.09
C GLN A 113 -15.99 27.58 3.24
N HIS A 114 -15.94 28.05 2.00
CA HIS A 114 -14.81 27.82 1.10
C HIS A 114 -13.51 28.44 1.62
N PHE A 115 -13.50 29.74 1.93
CA PHE A 115 -12.29 30.44 2.33
C PHE A 115 -11.76 29.95 3.68
N GLU A 116 -12.63 29.80 4.67
CA GLU A 116 -12.21 29.32 5.99
C GLU A 116 -11.81 27.84 5.95
N GLY A 117 -12.57 26.99 5.25
CA GLY A 117 -12.26 25.57 5.09
C GLY A 117 -10.90 25.36 4.41
N SER A 118 -10.69 25.99 3.26
CA SER A 118 -9.44 25.90 2.50
C SER A 118 -8.24 26.39 3.31
N ARG A 119 -8.39 27.49 4.07
CA ARG A 119 -7.33 28.01 4.94
C ARG A 119 -7.01 27.03 6.08
N LYS A 120 -8.02 26.40 6.69
CA LYS A 120 -7.83 25.40 7.73
C LYS A 120 -7.09 24.17 7.18
N THR A 121 -7.52 23.63 6.05
CA THR A 121 -6.86 22.48 5.41
C THR A 121 -5.41 22.79 5.04
N MET A 122 -5.13 23.98 4.53
CA MET A 122 -3.75 24.43 4.27
C MET A 122 -2.90 24.47 5.54
N PHE A 123 -3.41 25.12 6.60
CA PHE A 123 -2.63 25.41 7.79
C PHE A 123 -2.45 24.21 8.72
N TYR A 124 -3.50 23.40 8.90
CA TYR A 124 -3.49 22.28 9.84
C TYR A 124 -3.00 20.97 9.20
N ASP A 125 -3.24 20.76 7.90
CA ASP A 125 -2.95 19.47 7.26
C ASP A 125 -1.77 19.59 6.29
N MET A 126 -1.88 20.40 5.23
CA MET A 126 -0.88 20.39 4.14
C MET A 126 0.49 20.95 4.54
N ILE A 127 0.52 22.12 5.19
CA ILE A 127 1.79 22.75 5.59
C ILE A 127 2.56 21.86 6.58
N PRO A 128 1.95 21.35 7.66
CA PRO A 128 2.63 20.43 8.57
C PRO A 128 3.06 19.13 7.90
N ALA A 129 2.24 18.55 7.01
CA ALA A 129 2.61 17.35 6.27
C ALA A 129 3.85 17.56 5.39
N LEU A 130 3.93 18.69 4.67
CA LEU A 130 5.11 19.06 3.88
C LEU A 130 6.35 19.31 4.73
N GLN A 131 6.20 19.95 5.90
CA GLN A 131 7.31 20.14 6.85
C GLN A 131 7.85 18.80 7.36
N HIS A 132 6.97 17.87 7.74
CA HIS A 132 7.36 16.53 8.16
C HIS A 132 8.00 15.74 7.01
N LEU A 133 7.47 15.88 5.79
CA LEU A 133 8.02 15.24 4.60
C LEU A 133 9.45 15.72 4.32
N LEU A 134 9.71 17.03 4.44
CA LEU A 134 11.06 17.60 4.33
C LEU A 134 12.01 17.04 5.39
N VAL A 135 11.59 16.91 6.65
CA VAL A 135 12.42 16.31 7.71
C VAL A 135 12.81 14.86 7.39
N HIS A 136 11.85 14.06 6.91
CA HIS A 136 12.10 12.67 6.53
C HIS A 136 12.99 12.57 5.28
N LEU A 137 12.80 13.44 4.29
CA LEU A 137 13.65 13.52 3.11
C LEU A 137 15.08 13.95 3.45
N SER A 138 15.27 14.93 4.34
CA SER A 138 16.60 15.33 4.82
C SER A 138 17.29 14.20 5.60
N SER A 139 16.53 13.38 6.32
CA SER A 139 17.06 12.19 6.99
C SER A 139 17.53 11.15 5.96
N LEU A 140 16.76 10.90 4.89
CA LEU A 140 17.17 10.04 3.77
C LEU A 140 18.39 10.59 3.02
N GLN A 141 18.45 11.90 2.83
CA GLN A 141 19.60 12.58 2.24
C GLN A 141 20.85 12.43 3.12
N GLY A 142 20.67 12.46 4.44
CA GLY A 142 21.72 12.14 5.40
C GLY A 142 22.28 10.74 5.14
N LEU A 143 21.41 9.73 5.05
CA LEU A 143 21.78 8.34 4.80
C LEU A 143 22.42 8.13 3.41
N SER A 144 22.00 8.87 2.39
CA SER A 144 22.55 8.73 1.03
C SER A 144 23.96 9.31 0.85
N LYS A 145 24.48 10.06 1.84
CA LYS A 145 25.84 10.59 1.85
C LYS A 145 26.88 9.62 2.42
N TRP A 146 26.43 8.55 3.07
CA TRP A 146 27.33 7.53 3.63
C TRP A 146 27.52 6.42 2.60
N GLU A 147 28.71 6.33 2.01
CA GLU A 147 29.02 5.38 0.92
C GLU A 147 28.62 3.93 1.24
N GLU A 148 28.85 3.48 2.48
CA GLU A 148 28.49 2.14 2.95
C GLU A 148 26.98 1.85 2.91
N THR A 149 26.14 2.87 2.97
CA THR A 149 24.67 2.74 2.89
C THR A 149 24.13 3.03 1.52
N THR A 150 24.75 3.92 0.76
CA THR A 150 24.27 4.34 -0.56
C THR A 150 24.26 3.18 -1.53
N ASP A 151 25.37 2.44 -1.62
CA ASP A 151 25.49 1.27 -2.49
C ASP A 151 24.70 0.06 -1.98
N LEU A 152 24.58 -0.07 -0.66
CA LEU A 152 23.83 -1.16 -0.04
C LEU A 152 22.32 -0.99 -0.27
N LEU A 153 21.79 0.22 -0.12
CA LEU A 153 20.35 0.50 -0.11
C LEU A 153 19.80 1.08 -1.43
N GLY A 154 20.68 1.44 -2.37
CA GLY A 154 20.26 1.99 -3.67
C GLY A 154 19.68 3.40 -3.55
N LEU A 155 20.15 4.18 -2.57
CA LEU A 155 19.71 5.56 -2.35
C LEU A 155 20.37 6.48 -3.38
N ASP A 156 19.57 7.13 -4.22
CA ASP A 156 20.06 8.10 -5.19
C ASP A 156 20.02 9.51 -4.58
N SER A 157 21.19 10.02 -4.17
CA SER A 157 21.34 11.35 -3.60
C SER A 157 20.78 12.46 -4.49
N ASN A 158 20.91 12.36 -5.81
CA ASN A 158 20.41 13.39 -6.72
C ASN A 158 18.89 13.44 -6.70
N LYS A 159 18.23 12.28 -6.73
CA LYS A 159 16.76 12.22 -6.74
C LYS A 159 16.15 12.59 -5.40
N ILE A 160 16.84 12.30 -4.29
CA ILE A 160 16.43 12.77 -2.97
C ILE A 160 16.55 14.30 -2.91
N ASN A 161 17.62 14.90 -3.45
CA ASN A 161 17.76 16.35 -3.52
C ASN A 161 16.65 17.00 -4.35
N THR A 162 16.36 16.46 -5.53
CA THR A 162 15.23 16.93 -6.35
C THR A 162 13.90 16.85 -5.60
N SER A 163 13.67 15.75 -4.86
CA SER A 163 12.45 15.61 -4.04
C SER A 163 12.35 16.69 -2.95
N ILE A 164 13.49 17.05 -2.31
CA ILE A 164 13.55 18.12 -1.30
C ILE A 164 13.25 19.48 -1.94
N GLU A 165 13.80 19.76 -3.12
CA GLU A 165 13.55 20.99 -3.87
C GLU A 165 12.08 21.11 -4.30
N THR A 166 11.50 20.03 -4.82
CA THR A 166 10.07 19.95 -5.18
C THR A 166 9.19 20.17 -3.96
N ALA A 167 9.45 19.48 -2.84
CA ALA A 167 8.70 19.64 -1.60
C ALA A 167 8.83 21.07 -1.01
N SER A 168 10.01 21.67 -1.10
CA SER A 168 10.25 23.05 -0.65
C SER A 168 9.50 24.06 -1.52
N THR A 169 9.47 23.83 -2.84
CA THR A 169 8.72 24.65 -3.78
C THR A 169 7.22 24.51 -3.55
N PHE A 170 6.75 23.29 -3.27
CA PHE A 170 5.36 23.04 -2.90
C PHE A 170 4.98 23.76 -1.60
N LEU A 171 5.81 23.70 -0.57
CA LEU A 171 5.57 24.44 0.66
C LEU A 171 5.46 25.96 0.44
N LYS A 172 6.33 26.54 -0.38
CA LYS A 172 6.24 27.95 -0.78
C LYS A 172 4.94 28.26 -1.54
N ALA A 173 4.53 27.36 -2.43
CA ALA A 173 3.28 27.48 -3.16
C ALA A 173 2.07 27.46 -2.20
N CYS A 174 2.05 26.58 -1.20
CA CYS A 174 1.00 26.57 -0.17
C CYS A 174 0.87 27.92 0.56
N TYR A 175 1.98 28.50 1.01
CA TYR A 175 1.95 29.82 1.66
C TYR A 175 1.48 30.93 0.72
N LYS A 176 1.94 30.93 -0.54
CA LYS A 176 1.52 31.91 -1.54
C LYS A 176 0.01 31.78 -1.84
N THR A 177 -0.50 30.56 -1.97
CA THR A 177 -1.93 30.32 -2.19
C THR A 177 -2.74 30.76 -0.99
N MET A 178 -2.28 30.50 0.23
CA MET A 178 -2.95 30.97 1.46
C MET A 178 -3.02 32.51 1.54
N MET A 179 -1.93 33.22 1.18
CA MET A 179 -1.94 34.68 1.10
C MET A 179 -2.95 35.19 0.07
N THR A 180 -2.92 34.60 -1.13
CA THR A 180 -3.84 34.95 -2.22
C THR A 180 -5.30 34.70 -1.81
N LEU A 181 -5.56 33.61 -1.09
CA LEU A 181 -6.88 33.25 -0.61
C LEU A 181 -7.42 34.26 0.41
N ASN A 182 -6.56 34.78 1.29
CA ASN A 182 -6.95 35.83 2.24
C ASN A 182 -7.28 37.16 1.53
N GLU A 183 -6.50 37.52 0.49
CA GLU A 183 -6.79 38.69 -0.33
C GLU A 183 -8.11 38.53 -1.09
N GLU A 184 -8.34 37.36 -1.67
CA GLU A 184 -9.56 37.02 -2.39
C GLU A 184 -10.79 37.05 -1.47
N GLN A 185 -10.69 36.54 -0.25
CA GLN A 185 -11.75 36.62 0.76
C GLN A 185 -12.11 38.08 1.07
N LYS A 186 -11.10 38.94 1.30
CA LYS A 186 -11.33 40.37 1.59
C LYS A 186 -12.02 41.08 0.43
N ASN A 187 -11.63 40.75 -0.79
CA ASN A 187 -12.23 41.30 -2.01
C ASN A 187 -13.68 40.83 -2.17
N PHE A 188 -13.94 39.54 -1.95
CA PHE A 188 -15.29 38.95 -1.94
C PHE A 188 -16.20 39.62 -0.90
N GLU A 189 -15.74 39.76 0.35
CA GLU A 189 -16.52 40.40 1.42
C GLU A 189 -16.90 41.83 1.07
N SER A 190 -15.97 42.60 0.47
CA SER A 190 -16.24 43.97 0.00
C SER A 190 -17.32 44.01 -1.08
N VAL A 191 -17.38 43.00 -1.96
CA VAL A 191 -18.41 42.91 -3.02
C VAL A 191 -19.76 42.53 -2.45
N MET A 192 -19.79 41.59 -1.50
CA MET A 192 -21.04 41.18 -0.86
C MET A 192 -21.65 42.32 -0.04
N GLU A 193 -20.84 43.10 0.68
CA GLU A 193 -21.29 44.30 1.39
C GLU A 193 -21.86 45.35 0.44
N TRP A 194 -21.21 45.56 -0.71
CA TRP A 194 -21.68 46.48 -1.75
C TRP A 194 -23.00 46.02 -2.40
N LEU A 195 -23.09 44.75 -2.81
CA LEU A 195 -24.31 44.19 -3.38
C LEU A 195 -25.47 44.22 -2.38
N ASP A 196 -25.21 43.95 -1.10
CA ASP A 196 -26.23 44.03 -0.05
C ASP A 196 -26.76 45.45 0.09
N ALA A 197 -25.87 46.45 0.11
CA ALA A 197 -26.26 47.86 0.09
C ALA A 197 -27.16 48.22 -1.09
N ILE A 198 -26.80 47.80 -2.31
CA ILE A 198 -27.61 48.08 -3.50
C ILE A 198 -28.97 47.37 -3.42
N VAL A 199 -29.02 46.12 -2.96
CA VAL A 199 -30.28 45.40 -2.77
C VAL A 199 -31.17 46.14 -1.76
N GLN A 200 -30.62 46.62 -0.65
CA GLN A 200 -31.39 47.41 0.33
C GLN A 200 -31.87 48.74 -0.26
N GLU A 201 -31.03 49.46 -1.02
CA GLU A 201 -31.43 50.71 -1.68
C GLU A 201 -32.61 50.48 -2.64
N VAL A 202 -32.55 49.41 -3.44
CA VAL A 202 -33.64 49.05 -4.38
C VAL A 202 -34.92 48.63 -3.66
N MET A 203 -34.82 48.03 -2.47
CA MET A 203 -35.97 47.52 -1.71
C MET A 203 -36.61 48.56 -0.77
N THR A 204 -35.83 49.50 -0.24
CA THR A 204 -36.26 50.44 0.82
C THR A 204 -36.23 51.91 0.41
N ASP A 205 -35.69 52.24 -0.77
CA ASP A 205 -35.42 53.61 -1.26
C ASP A 205 -34.52 54.45 -0.31
N GLU A 206 -33.93 53.84 0.72
CA GLU A 206 -32.97 54.48 1.61
C GLU A 206 -31.54 54.22 1.13
N LYS A 207 -30.73 55.28 1.02
CA LYS A 207 -29.33 55.17 0.62
C LYS A 207 -28.47 54.72 1.80
N PRO A 208 -27.90 53.50 1.80
CA PRO A 208 -27.05 53.04 2.89
C PRO A 208 -25.76 53.87 2.94
N THR A 209 -25.43 54.37 4.13
CA THR A 209 -24.21 55.18 4.37
C THR A 209 -23.00 54.27 4.61
N ILE A 210 -22.65 53.43 3.63
CA ILE A 210 -21.53 52.49 3.75
C ILE A 210 -20.35 53.01 2.91
N GLN A 211 -19.15 53.04 3.51
CA GLN A 211 -17.92 53.37 2.78
C GLN A 211 -17.49 52.18 1.92
N ILE A 212 -17.81 52.25 0.63
CA ILE A 212 -17.50 51.20 -0.35
C ILE A 212 -16.03 51.29 -0.77
N LYS A 213 -15.28 50.18 -0.66
CA LYS A 213 -13.89 50.07 -1.14
C LYS A 213 -13.86 49.63 -2.60
N THR A 214 -14.08 50.58 -3.52
CA THR A 214 -14.20 50.35 -4.97
C THR A 214 -13.07 49.48 -5.54
N GLN A 215 -11.83 49.69 -5.12
CA GLN A 215 -10.67 48.91 -5.59
C GLN A 215 -10.81 47.39 -5.34
N ASN A 216 -11.29 46.99 -4.15
CA ASN A 216 -11.44 45.57 -3.80
C ASN A 216 -12.53 44.91 -4.65
N ILE A 217 -13.60 45.66 -4.92
CA ILE A 217 -14.72 45.20 -5.76
C ILE A 217 -14.25 44.97 -7.17
N ILE A 218 -13.51 45.94 -7.72
CA ILE A 218 -12.94 45.82 -9.06
C ILE A 218 -12.04 44.59 -9.14
N GLN A 219 -11.17 44.35 -8.16
CA GLN A 219 -10.30 43.17 -8.16
C GLN A 219 -11.08 41.86 -8.13
N PHE A 220 -12.16 41.77 -7.34
CA PHE A 220 -12.98 40.57 -7.31
C PHE A 220 -13.75 40.33 -8.61
N LEU A 221 -14.36 41.37 -9.18
CA LEU A 221 -15.07 41.27 -10.45
C LEU A 221 -14.14 40.83 -11.59
N LEU A 222 -12.91 41.34 -11.64
CA LEU A 222 -11.88 40.86 -12.59
C LEU A 222 -11.52 39.39 -12.33
N SER A 223 -11.50 38.96 -11.07
CA SER A 223 -11.20 37.55 -10.74
C SER A 223 -12.31 36.59 -11.19
N ILE A 224 -13.58 37.02 -11.13
CA ILE A 224 -14.72 36.28 -11.69
C ILE A 224 -14.62 36.21 -13.22
N PHE A 225 -14.32 37.32 -13.89
CA PHE A 225 -14.16 37.36 -15.34
C PHE A 225 -13.02 36.45 -15.80
N ASN A 226 -11.89 36.50 -15.10
CA ASN A 226 -10.75 35.62 -15.32
C ASN A 226 -10.97 34.21 -14.74
N LYS A 227 -12.15 33.60 -14.94
CA LYS A 227 -12.58 32.24 -14.53
C LYS A 227 -11.50 31.13 -14.67
N SER A 228 -10.42 31.37 -15.42
CA SER A 228 -9.18 30.57 -15.48
C SER A 228 -8.35 30.57 -14.19
N GLY A 229 -8.27 31.67 -13.43
CA GLY A 229 -7.31 31.85 -12.34
C GLY A 229 -7.51 30.93 -11.14
N ALA A 230 -8.75 30.71 -10.69
CA ALA A 230 -9.03 29.85 -9.53
C ALA A 230 -8.85 28.35 -9.84
N ARG A 231 -9.26 27.90 -11.05
CA ARG A 231 -9.00 26.52 -11.51
C ARG A 231 -7.51 26.28 -11.76
N GLN A 232 -6.78 27.28 -12.23
CA GLN A 232 -5.34 27.21 -12.49
C GLN A 232 -4.52 27.11 -11.20
N LYS A 233 -4.87 27.85 -10.14
CA LYS A 233 -4.17 27.81 -8.83
C LYS A 233 -4.21 26.43 -8.16
N ASN A 234 -5.36 25.73 -8.20
CA ASN A 234 -5.43 24.36 -7.68
C ASN A 234 -4.71 23.36 -8.61
N GLY A 235 -4.67 23.65 -9.92
CA GLY A 235 -3.84 22.92 -10.88
C GLY A 235 -2.35 22.97 -10.51
N ASP A 236 -1.84 24.14 -10.11
CA ASP A 236 -0.43 24.29 -9.73
C ASP A 236 -0.05 23.41 -8.53
N LEU A 237 -0.90 23.35 -7.50
CA LEU A 237 -0.68 22.47 -6.34
C LEU A 237 -0.76 20.99 -6.71
N GLN A 238 -1.68 20.61 -7.60
CA GLN A 238 -1.80 19.24 -8.09
C GLN A 238 -0.59 18.83 -8.93
N VAL A 239 -0.07 19.70 -9.80
CA VAL A 239 1.15 19.44 -10.59
C VAL A 239 2.36 19.25 -9.69
N LEU A 240 2.51 20.08 -8.65
CA LEU A 240 3.59 19.95 -7.67
C LEU A 240 3.48 18.65 -6.87
N PHE A 241 2.26 18.26 -6.49
CA PHE A 241 1.98 16.98 -5.85
C PHE A 241 2.35 15.80 -6.76
N ASP A 242 1.93 15.82 -8.02
CA ASP A 242 2.17 14.74 -8.98
C ASP A 242 3.67 14.55 -9.24
N SER A 243 4.41 15.66 -9.35
CA SER A 243 5.87 15.65 -9.45
C SER A 243 6.52 15.02 -8.21
N LEU A 244 6.14 15.49 -7.02
CA LEU A 244 6.71 14.98 -5.76
C LEU A 244 6.40 13.50 -5.53
N SER A 245 5.17 13.08 -5.84
CA SER A 245 4.72 11.69 -5.74
C SER A 245 5.51 10.80 -6.69
N SER A 246 5.69 11.22 -7.94
CA SER A 246 6.51 10.52 -8.93
C SER A 246 7.96 10.35 -8.48
N ASP A 247 8.57 11.42 -7.95
CA ASP A 247 9.95 11.39 -7.44
C ASP A 247 10.10 10.37 -6.30
N LEU A 248 9.17 10.39 -5.34
CA LEU A 248 9.15 9.49 -4.18
C LEU A 248 8.91 8.02 -4.58
N VAL A 249 7.96 7.76 -5.48
CA VAL A 249 7.76 6.42 -6.06
C VAL A 249 9.03 5.94 -6.76
N GLY A 250 9.68 6.81 -7.52
CA GLY A 250 10.95 6.51 -8.17
C GLY A 250 12.07 6.17 -7.19
N ILE A 251 12.13 6.81 -6.03
CA ILE A 251 13.09 6.50 -4.94
C ILE A 251 12.76 5.13 -4.34
N PHE A 252 11.51 4.89 -3.97
CA PHE A 252 11.09 3.62 -3.35
C PHE A 252 11.30 2.43 -4.28
N GLN A 253 11.05 2.59 -5.58
CA GLN A 253 11.28 1.53 -6.55
C GLN A 253 12.77 1.16 -6.65
N ARG A 254 13.68 2.15 -6.64
CA ARG A 254 15.13 1.87 -6.61
C ARG A 254 15.57 1.13 -5.35
N ILE A 255 15.07 1.56 -4.19
CA ILE A 255 15.36 0.87 -2.91
C ILE A 255 14.88 -0.59 -3.00
N LYS A 256 13.67 -0.81 -3.49
CA LYS A 256 13.08 -2.15 -3.65
C LYS A 256 13.86 -3.01 -4.64
N ASP A 257 14.24 -2.47 -5.80
CA ASP A 257 14.98 -3.19 -6.82
C ASP A 257 16.38 -3.56 -6.32
N LYS A 258 17.04 -2.65 -5.59
CA LYS A 258 18.35 -2.93 -4.99
C LYS A 258 18.25 -4.01 -3.92
N MET A 259 17.27 -3.93 -3.02
CA MET A 259 17.01 -4.97 -2.03
C MET A 259 16.75 -6.32 -2.69
N LYS A 260 15.93 -6.35 -3.75
CA LYS A 260 15.63 -7.57 -4.50
C LYS A 260 16.87 -8.15 -5.20
N SER A 261 17.73 -7.30 -5.75
CA SER A 261 18.98 -7.76 -6.39
C SER A 261 19.97 -8.38 -5.41
N GLN A 262 19.87 -8.03 -4.12
CA GLN A 262 20.71 -8.61 -3.06
C GLN A 262 20.05 -9.81 -2.36
N MET A 263 18.78 -10.12 -2.66
CA MET A 263 18.13 -11.36 -2.24
C MET A 263 18.46 -12.47 -3.25
N SER A 264 19.63 -13.11 -3.12
CA SER A 264 19.96 -14.31 -3.90
C SER A 264 19.28 -15.54 -3.28
N SER A 265 18.20 -16.01 -3.88
CA SER A 265 17.65 -17.34 -3.56
C SER A 265 18.48 -18.41 -4.25
N GLU A 266 19.57 -18.87 -3.63
CA GLU A 266 20.30 -20.05 -4.10
C GLU A 266 19.67 -21.33 -3.52
N SER A 267 19.47 -22.35 -4.36
CA SER A 267 19.07 -23.68 -3.89
C SER A 267 20.26 -24.32 -3.18
N VAL A 268 20.24 -24.32 -1.85
CA VAL A 268 21.40 -24.73 -1.04
C VAL A 268 21.69 -26.24 -1.11
N ALA A 269 20.69 -27.10 -1.38
CA ALA A 269 20.91 -28.54 -1.56
C ALA A 269 19.78 -29.24 -2.33
N VAL A 270 20.16 -30.14 -3.24
CA VAL A 270 19.27 -31.13 -3.87
C VAL A 270 19.45 -32.45 -3.13
N LEU A 271 18.46 -32.86 -2.34
CA LEU A 271 18.54 -34.05 -1.48
C LEU A 271 18.17 -35.36 -2.20
N ALA A 272 17.53 -35.27 -3.37
CA ALA A 272 17.18 -36.41 -4.23
C ALA A 272 17.40 -36.02 -5.70
N GLU A 273 18.26 -36.77 -6.42
CA GLU A 273 18.68 -36.46 -7.79
C GLU A 273 17.77 -37.10 -8.86
N ASP A 274 17.08 -38.20 -8.53
CA ASP A 274 16.16 -38.89 -9.43
C ASP A 274 14.71 -38.77 -8.93
N THR A 275 13.98 -37.76 -9.42
CA THR A 275 12.54 -37.59 -9.12
C THR A 275 11.62 -38.13 -10.23
N GLU A 276 12.18 -38.66 -11.32
CA GLU A 276 11.39 -39.31 -12.36
C GLU A 276 10.73 -40.58 -11.83
N GLY A 277 9.40 -40.59 -11.77
CA GLY A 277 8.61 -41.72 -11.25
C GLY A 277 8.34 -41.69 -9.74
N MET A 278 8.56 -40.57 -9.06
CA MET A 278 8.20 -40.36 -7.66
C MET A 278 6.68 -40.46 -7.46
N LEU A 279 6.22 -41.36 -6.58
CA LEU A 279 4.80 -41.58 -6.32
C LEU A 279 4.35 -40.95 -5.00
N TYR A 280 5.15 -41.11 -3.95
CA TYR A 280 4.86 -40.55 -2.62
C TYR A 280 6.12 -40.06 -1.93
N TRP A 281 5.98 -39.02 -1.11
CA TRP A 281 7.07 -38.53 -0.26
C TRP A 281 6.56 -37.99 1.07
N GLU A 282 7.38 -38.13 2.10
CA GLU A 282 7.14 -37.53 3.41
C GLU A 282 8.44 -36.93 3.93
N ALA A 283 8.37 -35.71 4.47
CA ALA A 283 9.50 -35.08 5.15
C ALA A 283 9.12 -34.76 6.61
N LYS A 284 10.00 -35.11 7.55
CA LYS A 284 9.85 -34.75 8.97
C LYS A 284 11.15 -34.18 9.52
N LEU A 285 11.01 -33.14 10.34
CA LEU A 285 12.12 -32.47 11.01
C LEU A 285 12.13 -32.85 12.49
N TYR A 286 13.32 -33.14 13.02
CA TYR A 286 13.58 -33.59 14.39
C TYR A 286 14.79 -32.84 14.94
N GLY A 287 14.56 -31.67 15.55
CA GLY A 287 15.61 -30.88 16.19
C GLY A 287 16.68 -30.46 15.18
N GLU A 288 17.86 -31.11 15.23
CA GLU A 288 19.03 -30.87 14.38
C GLU A 288 19.05 -31.73 13.10
N PHE A 289 18.14 -32.71 12.96
CA PHE A 289 18.10 -33.63 11.81
C PHE A 289 16.74 -33.62 11.11
N GLY A 290 16.74 -33.81 9.80
CA GLY A 290 15.56 -34.08 8.98
C GLY A 290 15.61 -35.46 8.36
N ILE A 291 14.43 -36.04 8.09
CA ILE A 291 14.29 -37.22 7.25
C ILE A 291 13.39 -36.87 6.08
N LEU A 292 13.80 -37.30 4.90
CA LEU A 292 13.00 -37.32 3.70
C LEU A 292 12.84 -38.78 3.26
N ALA A 293 11.61 -39.27 3.23
CA ALA A 293 11.27 -40.58 2.69
C ALA A 293 10.61 -40.38 1.32
N VAL A 294 11.12 -41.07 0.31
CA VAL A 294 10.68 -40.98 -1.09
C VAL A 294 10.37 -42.38 -1.59
N SER A 295 9.18 -42.60 -2.14
CA SER A 295 8.82 -43.84 -2.82
C SER A 295 8.77 -43.63 -4.33
N SER A 296 9.43 -44.53 -5.05
CA SER A 296 9.33 -44.74 -6.50
C SER A 296 8.77 -46.15 -6.76
N ARG A 297 8.51 -46.48 -8.04
CA ARG A 297 7.86 -47.74 -8.46
C ARG A 297 8.57 -49.02 -7.98
N GLU A 298 9.88 -48.97 -7.76
CA GLU A 298 10.72 -50.14 -7.43
C GLU A 298 11.57 -49.98 -6.17
N LYS A 299 11.60 -48.76 -5.60
CA LYS A 299 12.50 -48.40 -4.48
C LYS A 299 11.86 -47.41 -3.52
N ILE A 300 12.22 -47.51 -2.25
CA ILE A 300 12.00 -46.46 -1.24
C ILE A 300 13.37 -45.90 -0.84
N GLU A 301 13.56 -44.60 -0.99
CA GLU A 301 14.75 -43.88 -0.57
C GLU A 301 14.47 -43.12 0.72
N LEU A 302 15.28 -43.37 1.75
CA LEU A 302 15.28 -42.66 3.01
C LEU A 302 16.53 -41.81 3.08
N VAL A 303 16.36 -40.50 3.20
CA VAL A 303 17.44 -39.53 3.28
C VAL A 303 17.38 -38.89 4.66
N LYS A 304 18.30 -39.28 5.55
CA LYS A 304 18.54 -38.52 6.79
C LYS A 304 19.50 -37.39 6.46
N PHE A 305 19.17 -36.15 6.80
CA PHE A 305 20.05 -35.01 6.58
C PHE A 305 20.17 -34.18 7.86
N ASP A 306 21.34 -33.60 8.06
CA ASP A 306 21.60 -32.61 9.09
C ASP A 306 21.07 -31.24 8.61
N ILE A 307 20.37 -30.50 9.47
CA ILE A 307 19.74 -29.22 9.10
C ILE A 307 20.78 -28.10 8.96
N ASP A 308 21.85 -28.15 9.77
CA ASP A 308 22.88 -27.12 9.82
C ASP A 308 23.99 -27.40 8.80
N SER A 309 24.45 -28.66 8.72
CA SER A 309 25.53 -29.06 7.82
C SER A 309 25.07 -29.53 6.44
N LEU A 310 23.76 -29.82 6.28
CA LEU A 310 23.15 -30.37 5.05
C LEU A 310 23.79 -31.66 4.54
N LYS A 311 24.63 -32.31 5.36
CA LYS A 311 25.16 -33.64 5.06
C LYS A 311 24.02 -34.64 5.12
N SER A 312 23.85 -35.40 4.05
CA SER A 312 22.77 -36.39 3.92
C SER A 312 23.31 -37.80 3.81
N ASN A 313 22.75 -38.71 4.60
CA ASN A 313 22.92 -40.15 4.46
C ASN A 313 21.70 -40.74 3.76
N LYS A 314 21.93 -41.39 2.62
CA LYS A 314 20.90 -42.03 1.81
C LYS A 314 20.87 -43.54 2.10
N THR A 315 19.68 -44.06 2.32
CA THR A 315 19.41 -45.50 2.49
C THR A 315 18.33 -45.91 1.50
N ILE A 316 18.65 -46.84 0.60
CA ILE A 316 17.74 -47.29 -0.45
C ILE A 316 17.25 -48.70 -0.11
N LEU A 317 15.93 -48.88 -0.13
CA LEU A 317 15.26 -50.17 -0.02
C LEU A 317 14.76 -50.59 -1.40
N GLN A 318 15.33 -51.66 -1.96
CA GLN A 318 14.92 -52.25 -3.24
C GLN A 318 13.97 -53.44 -3.03
N GLY A 319 13.09 -53.71 -4.01
CA GLY A 319 12.15 -54.85 -3.97
C GLY A 319 10.89 -54.59 -3.13
N VAL A 320 10.69 -53.35 -2.73
CA VAL A 320 9.51 -52.86 -2.03
C VAL A 320 8.55 -52.45 -3.15
N GLY A 321 7.46 -53.21 -3.36
CA GLY A 321 6.49 -52.92 -4.42
C GLY A 321 5.88 -51.52 -4.28
N ASN A 322 4.93 -51.16 -5.15
CA ASN A 322 4.34 -49.82 -5.15
C ASN A 322 3.39 -49.59 -3.94
N PRO A 323 3.77 -48.75 -2.94
CA PRO A 323 2.94 -48.50 -1.77
C PRO A 323 1.88 -47.43 -2.06
N GLN A 324 0.69 -47.57 -1.46
CA GLN A 324 -0.37 -46.56 -1.50
C GLN A 324 -0.14 -45.41 -0.51
N SER A 325 0.63 -45.65 0.56
CA SER A 325 1.06 -44.62 1.51
C SER A 325 2.42 -44.97 2.12
N LEU A 326 3.19 -43.92 2.42
CA LEU A 326 4.53 -44.03 3.00
C LEU A 326 4.61 -43.12 4.23
N LEU A 327 4.98 -43.70 5.37
CA LEU A 327 5.26 -42.95 6.59
C LEU A 327 6.62 -43.34 7.15
N ALA A 328 7.43 -42.35 7.49
CA ALA A 328 8.71 -42.53 8.15
C ALA A 328 8.77 -41.76 9.47
N SER A 329 9.34 -42.39 10.50
CA SER A 329 9.58 -41.77 11.81
C SER A 329 10.94 -42.16 12.36
N LEU A 330 11.67 -41.16 12.88
CA LEU A 330 12.95 -41.37 13.56
C LEU A 330 12.68 -41.80 15.02
N MET A 331 13.44 -42.76 15.53
CA MET A 331 13.42 -43.09 16.96
C MET A 331 14.23 -42.08 17.79
N GLU A 332 13.98 -42.00 19.10
CA GLU A 332 14.71 -41.09 20.01
C GLU A 332 16.23 -41.35 20.04
N ASP A 333 16.68 -42.55 19.65
CA ASP A 333 18.09 -42.94 19.57
C ASP A 333 18.83 -42.38 18.34
N GLY A 334 18.13 -41.70 17.42
CA GLY A 334 18.69 -41.07 16.23
C GLY A 334 19.32 -42.03 15.21
N SER A 335 19.31 -43.33 15.48
CA SER A 335 20.00 -44.38 14.72
C SER A 335 19.02 -45.39 14.11
N ASN A 336 17.77 -45.43 14.57
CA ASN A 336 16.75 -46.29 13.98
C ASN A 336 15.64 -45.45 13.31
N ILE A 337 15.23 -45.86 12.11
CA ILE A 337 14.05 -45.34 11.40
C ILE A 337 12.99 -46.43 11.33
N ILE A 338 11.77 -46.08 11.68
CA ILE A 338 10.58 -46.91 11.43
C ILE A 338 9.93 -46.41 10.15
N VAL A 339 9.73 -47.32 9.19
CA VAL A 339 9.01 -47.06 7.94
C VAL A 339 7.78 -47.95 7.87
N LEU A 340 6.62 -47.34 7.64
CA LEU A 340 5.40 -48.04 7.29
C LEU A 340 5.11 -47.79 5.80
N ALA A 341 5.06 -48.87 5.05
CA ALA A 341 4.58 -48.88 3.68
C ALA A 341 3.25 -49.65 3.63
N SER A 342 2.17 -48.97 3.24
CA SER A 342 0.85 -49.60 3.09
C SER A 342 0.62 -50.03 1.64
N TYR A 343 0.14 -51.25 1.43
CA TYR A 343 -0.24 -51.86 0.14
C TYR A 343 -1.73 -52.22 0.12
N GLU A 344 -2.29 -52.49 -1.06
CA GLU A 344 -3.71 -52.82 -1.26
C GLU A 344 -4.29 -53.97 -0.39
N ARG A 345 -3.44 -54.84 0.18
CA ARG A 345 -3.88 -55.98 1.00
C ARG A 345 -3.03 -56.21 2.25
N GLU A 346 -1.96 -55.44 2.43
CA GLU A 346 -0.97 -55.67 3.47
C GLU A 346 -0.31 -54.35 3.87
N ALA A 347 -0.06 -54.14 5.17
CA ALA A 347 0.84 -53.09 5.62
C ALA A 347 2.18 -53.72 6.07
N ARG A 348 3.29 -53.20 5.58
CA ARG A 348 4.64 -53.63 5.98
C ARG A 348 5.26 -52.57 6.87
N LEU A 349 5.48 -52.94 8.13
CA LEU A 349 6.30 -52.16 9.05
C LEU A 349 7.73 -52.70 9.01
N ALA A 350 8.70 -51.84 8.69
CA ALA A 350 10.11 -52.15 8.73
C ALA A 350 10.82 -51.25 9.76
N LEU A 351 11.51 -51.89 10.72
CA LEU A 351 12.48 -51.23 11.58
C LEU A 351 13.86 -51.32 10.92
N LEU A 352 14.45 -50.16 10.62
CA LEU A 352 15.71 -50.04 9.91
C LEU A 352 16.74 -49.35 10.80
N ARG A 353 17.89 -49.97 10.95
CA ARG A 353 19.04 -49.35 11.62
C ARG A 353 19.86 -48.59 10.58
N LEU A 354 20.00 -47.28 10.76
CA LEU A 354 20.95 -46.46 10.02
C LEU A 354 22.36 -46.82 10.47
N GLY A 355 23.20 -47.29 9.55
CA GLY A 355 24.62 -47.46 9.80
C GLY A 355 25.29 -46.11 10.04
N GLU A 356 26.23 -46.05 10.99
CA GLU A 356 26.88 -44.80 11.40
C GLU A 356 27.82 -44.19 10.33
N GLU A 357 28.19 -44.92 9.25
CA GLU A 357 29.26 -44.46 8.35
C GLU A 357 29.13 -44.76 6.83
N SER A 358 27.99 -45.21 6.28
CA SER A 358 27.96 -45.56 4.84
C SER A 358 27.31 -44.49 3.95
N THR A 359 28.16 -43.70 3.27
CA THR A 359 27.84 -43.07 1.99
C THR A 359 27.34 -44.13 1.00
N ASN A 360 26.12 -43.97 0.49
CA ASN A 360 25.51 -44.80 -0.57
C ASN A 360 25.59 -46.32 -0.37
N SER A 361 24.98 -46.86 0.70
CA SER A 361 24.74 -48.30 0.80
C SER A 361 23.42 -48.67 0.12
N ILE A 362 23.51 -49.38 -1.01
CA ILE A 362 22.38 -50.14 -1.58
C ILE A 362 22.20 -51.37 -0.70
N LEU A 363 21.12 -51.43 0.08
CA LEU A 363 20.83 -52.57 0.94
C LEU A 363 19.90 -53.51 0.19
N GLU A 364 20.49 -54.50 -0.48
CA GLU A 364 19.73 -55.64 -1.00
C GLU A 364 19.20 -56.49 0.17
N GLY A 365 17.89 -56.45 0.35
CA GLY A 365 17.07 -57.57 0.78
C GLY A 365 17.10 -58.04 2.25
N ASN A 366 18.20 -58.00 3.00
CA ASN A 366 18.23 -58.65 4.33
C ASN A 366 19.24 -58.13 5.37
N ALA A 367 20.06 -57.11 5.08
CA ALA A 367 21.20 -56.78 5.94
C ALA A 367 20.95 -55.72 7.05
N ALA A 368 19.89 -54.91 6.98
CA ALA A 368 19.60 -53.86 7.98
C ALA A 368 18.15 -53.84 8.51
N MET A 369 17.36 -54.86 8.14
CA MET A 369 15.98 -55.00 8.57
C MET A 369 15.99 -55.69 9.94
N VAL A 370 15.85 -54.91 11.01
CA VAL A 370 15.90 -55.44 12.39
C VAL A 370 14.66 -56.31 12.66
N LYS A 371 13.51 -55.89 12.14
CA LYS A 371 12.23 -56.61 12.22
C LYS A 371 11.32 -56.13 11.09
N SER A 372 10.69 -57.06 10.38
CA SER A 372 9.56 -56.75 9.50
C SER A 372 8.32 -57.49 9.96
N ILE A 373 7.20 -56.77 9.97
CA ILE A 373 5.90 -57.33 10.32
C ILE A 373 4.96 -57.01 9.18
N THR A 374 4.39 -58.08 8.60
CA THR A 374 3.31 -57.99 7.62
C THR A 374 2.00 -58.02 8.37
N LEU A 375 1.25 -56.94 8.32
CA LEU A 375 -0.08 -56.85 8.91
C LEU A 375 -1.10 -57.15 7.83
N PRO A 376 -1.94 -58.19 7.98
CA PRO A 376 -3.07 -58.38 7.10
C PRO A 376 -4.06 -57.24 7.31
N GLU A 377 -4.46 -56.54 6.24
CA GLU A 377 -5.53 -55.56 6.33
C GLU A 377 -6.86 -56.30 6.54
N GLU A 378 -7.30 -56.47 7.79
CA GLU A 378 -8.71 -56.74 8.06
C GLU A 378 -9.54 -55.48 7.73
N GLU A 379 -10.73 -55.68 7.17
CA GLU A 379 -11.60 -54.64 6.59
C GLU A 379 -11.60 -53.32 7.39
N GLY A 380 -10.97 -52.29 6.80
CA GLY A 380 -11.15 -50.90 7.19
C GLY A 380 -10.10 -50.29 8.13
N THR A 381 -8.98 -50.96 8.43
CA THR A 381 -7.88 -50.37 9.22
C THR A 381 -6.64 -50.09 8.38
N VAL A 382 -6.68 -49.05 7.54
CA VAL A 382 -5.48 -48.52 6.89
C VAL A 382 -4.70 -47.74 7.95
N ALA A 383 -3.58 -48.29 8.41
CA ALA A 383 -2.75 -47.64 9.42
C ALA A 383 -2.22 -46.30 8.86
N THR A 384 -2.75 -45.18 9.37
CA THR A 384 -2.50 -43.83 8.85
C THR A 384 -1.56 -43.03 9.76
N TYR A 385 -1.36 -43.47 11.00
CA TYR A 385 -0.43 -42.82 11.92
C TYR A 385 0.45 -43.84 12.63
N ILE A 386 1.72 -43.49 12.77
CA ILE A 386 2.70 -44.20 13.60
C ILE A 386 3.01 -43.32 14.80
N THR A 387 2.98 -43.89 16.00
CA THR A 387 3.62 -43.31 17.17
C THR A 387 4.59 -44.31 17.77
N ASN A 388 5.76 -43.84 18.17
CA ASN A 388 6.82 -44.67 18.72
C ASN A 388 7.09 -44.28 20.18
N ASN A 389 7.19 -45.27 21.05
CA ASN A 389 7.73 -45.11 22.40
C ASN A 389 9.05 -45.87 22.51
N SER A 390 10.14 -45.18 22.20
CA SER A 390 11.49 -45.75 22.19
C SER A 390 11.92 -46.32 23.55
N LYS A 391 11.45 -45.73 24.66
CA LYS A 391 11.76 -46.21 26.03
C LYS A 391 11.10 -47.53 26.40
N ARG A 392 10.00 -47.88 25.73
CA ARG A 392 9.24 -49.12 25.98
C ARG A 392 9.38 -50.15 24.86
N GLN A 393 10.18 -49.85 23.83
CA GLN A 393 10.31 -50.70 22.62
C GLN A 393 8.95 -51.06 22.00
N THR A 394 8.01 -50.10 22.04
CA THR A 394 6.66 -50.29 21.51
C THR A 394 6.36 -49.28 20.42
N CYS A 395 5.95 -49.76 19.25
CA CYS A 395 5.39 -48.96 18.17
C CYS A 395 3.87 -49.13 18.17
N CYS A 396 3.12 -48.04 18.05
CA CYS A 396 1.66 -48.09 17.96
C CYS A 396 1.22 -47.56 16.60
N LEU A 397 0.53 -48.41 15.86
CA LEU A 397 -0.12 -48.08 14.59
C LEU A 397 -1.55 -47.69 14.87
N LEU A 398 -1.97 -46.55 14.36
CA LEU A 398 -3.32 -46.03 14.51
C LEU A 398 -3.99 -45.98 13.15
N ASP A 399 -5.24 -46.43 13.10
CA ASP A 399 -6.11 -46.22 11.94
C ASP A 399 -6.39 -44.72 11.70
N SER A 400 -6.83 -44.37 10.49
CA SER A 400 -7.32 -43.06 10.06
C SER A 400 -8.25 -42.38 11.06
N THR A 401 -9.08 -43.16 11.76
CA THR A 401 -10.04 -42.67 12.77
C THR A 401 -9.45 -42.48 14.17
N ARG A 402 -8.20 -42.89 14.41
CA ARG A 402 -7.50 -42.94 15.72
C ARG A 402 -8.23 -43.74 16.82
N LYS A 403 -9.22 -44.57 16.46
CA LYS A 403 -10.02 -45.35 17.42
C LYS A 403 -9.53 -46.78 17.60
N ARG A 404 -8.85 -47.33 16.60
CA ARG A 404 -8.23 -48.66 16.64
C ARG A 404 -6.72 -48.49 16.61
N TYR A 405 -6.04 -49.23 17.48
CA TYR A 405 -4.60 -49.21 17.57
C TYR A 405 -4.03 -50.63 17.64
N ILE A 406 -2.91 -50.85 16.96
CA ILE A 406 -2.13 -52.08 17.03
C ILE A 406 -0.81 -51.71 17.69
N VAL A 407 -0.52 -52.31 18.84
CA VAL A 407 0.78 -52.15 19.52
C VAL A 407 1.68 -53.29 19.08
N LEU A 408 2.86 -52.93 18.60
CA LEU A 408 3.91 -53.84 18.19
C LEU A 408 5.08 -53.66 19.15
N GLU A 409 5.42 -54.72 19.88
CA GLU A 409 6.62 -54.80 20.71
C GLU A 409 7.78 -55.30 19.83
N TYR A 410 8.86 -54.52 19.75
CA TYR A 410 10.00 -54.84 18.89
C TYR A 410 11.23 -55.29 19.67
#